data_AF-A0AAJ1GDK5-F1
#
_entry.id   AF-A0AAJ1GDK5-F1
#
_cell.length_a   1.000
_cell.length_b   1.000
_cell.length_c   1.000
_cell.angle_alpha   90.00
_cell.angle_beta   90.00
_cell.angle_gamma   90.00
#
_symmetry.space_group_name_H-M   'P 1'
#
loop_
_entity.id
_entity.type
_entity.pdbx_description
1 polymer ?
#
loop_
_entity_poly.entity_id
_entity_poly.type
_entity_poly.pdbx_seq_one_letter_code
_entity_poly.pdbx_strand_id
1 'polypeptide(L)'
;LKVISQRVGVQILYLLILSCVGYVLFFWQKPGSVNEGISGIQIFLLYFIAMFGTIWLWSICSVILCTLLRNMWAGIGCLFGIVIGLISKAGSSFFGNLGLFSFSFCEPTQLMSESWIYGTLVSFIAGLFLFAVLPMTLKKRG
;
A
#
# COMPACT_ATOMS: atom_id res chain seq x y z
N LEU A 1 13.35 -17.79 -8.81
CA LEU A 1 12.64 -17.31 -7.59
C LEU A 1 13.49 -16.35 -6.76
N LYS A 2 14.68 -16.75 -6.28
CA LYS A 2 15.58 -15.87 -5.49
C LYS A 2 15.82 -14.49 -6.14
N VAL A 3 16.16 -14.46 -7.42
CA VAL A 3 16.43 -13.20 -8.15
C VAL A 3 15.21 -12.29 -8.28
N ILE A 4 14.00 -12.86 -8.41
CA ILE A 4 12.76 -12.07 -8.54
C ILE A 4 12.34 -11.53 -7.18
N SER A 5 12.42 -12.35 -6.12
CA SER A 5 12.18 -11.89 -4.74
C SER A 5 13.14 -10.76 -4.35
N GLN A 6 14.42 -10.87 -4.74
CA GLN A 6 15.41 -9.82 -4.50
C GLN A 6 15.06 -8.51 -5.21
N ARG A 7 14.59 -8.56 -6.47
CA ARG A 7 14.16 -7.35 -7.20
C ARG A 7 12.95 -6.68 -6.55
N VAL A 8 11.96 -7.47 -6.13
CA VAL A 8 10.78 -6.95 -5.41
C VAL A 8 11.18 -6.34 -4.06
N GLY A 9 12.11 -6.98 -3.34
CA GLY A 9 12.62 -6.44 -2.08
C GLY A 9 13.33 -5.09 -2.24
N VAL A 10 14.18 -4.94 -3.26
CA VAL A 10 14.86 -3.67 -3.57
C VAL A 10 13.83 -2.58 -3.94
N GLN A 11 12.81 -2.92 -4.71
CA GLN A 11 11.73 -1.99 -5.07
C GLN A 11 10.96 -1.49 -3.84
N ILE A 12 10.56 -2.41 -2.95
CA ILE A 12 9.84 -2.06 -1.72
C ILE A 12 10.70 -1.17 -0.82
N LEU A 13 11.98 -1.53 -0.65
CA LEU A 13 12.91 -0.74 0.16
C LEU A 13 13.10 0.68 -0.40
N TYR A 14 13.28 0.80 -1.71
CA TYR A 14 13.42 2.08 -2.39
C TYR A 14 12.19 2.99 -2.20
N LEU A 15 10.99 2.44 -2.40
CA LEU A 15 9.74 3.18 -2.23
C LEU A 15 9.49 3.56 -0.76
N LEU A 16 9.89 2.73 0.18
CA LEU A 16 9.78 3.01 1.61
C LEU A 16 10.67 4.19 2.02
N ILE A 17 11.94 4.19 1.58
CA ILE A 17 12.87 5.30 1.83
C ILE A 17 12.33 6.60 1.23
N LEU A 18 11.88 6.56 -0.03
CA LEU A 18 11.32 7.73 -0.71
C LEU A 18 10.09 8.28 0.02
N SER A 19 9.26 7.39 0.56
CA SER A 19 8.08 7.76 1.36
C SER A 19 8.46 8.42 2.69
N CYS A 20 9.48 7.89 3.39
CA CYS A 20 10.01 8.53 4.60
C CYS A 20 10.54 9.94 4.32
N VAL A 21 11.28 10.11 3.22
CA VAL A 21 11.77 11.43 2.79
C VAL A 21 10.60 12.37 2.50
N GLY A 22 9.56 11.90 1.80
CA GLY A 22 8.34 12.66 1.53
C GLY A 22 7.65 13.14 2.81
N TYR A 23 7.56 12.28 3.82
CA TYR A 23 7.01 12.66 5.13
C TYR A 23 7.84 13.76 5.80
N VAL A 24 9.17 13.65 5.81
CA VAL A 24 10.05 14.69 6.39
C VAL A 24 9.90 16.03 5.65
N LEU A 25 9.79 15.99 4.32
CA LEU A 25 9.57 17.19 3.50
C LEU A 25 8.22 17.86 3.79
N PHE A 26 7.18 17.08 4.11
CA PHE A 26 5.88 17.63 4.49
C PHE A 26 5.98 18.47 5.78
N PHE A 27 6.68 18.00 6.81
CA PHE A 27 6.90 18.78 8.04
C PHE A 27 7.83 19.97 7.82
N TRP A 28 8.76 19.89 6.86
CA TRP A 28 9.59 21.02 6.45
C TRP A 28 8.75 22.20 5.90
N GLN A 29 7.61 21.91 5.26
CA GLN A 29 6.68 22.93 4.75
C GLN A 29 5.88 23.65 5.85
N LYS A 30 5.99 23.25 7.12
CA LYS A 30 5.24 23.79 8.27
C LYS A 30 3.71 23.84 8.03
N PRO A 31 3.04 22.68 7.86
CA PRO A 31 1.60 22.62 7.72
C PRO A 31 0.91 23.16 8.99
N GLY A 32 0.05 24.17 8.82
CA GLY A 32 -0.75 24.70 9.92
C GLY A 32 -1.75 23.67 10.46
N SER A 33 -1.89 23.63 11.78
CA SER A 33 -2.96 22.97 12.56
C SER A 33 -3.07 21.43 12.62
N VAL A 34 -2.04 20.63 12.30
CA VAL A 34 -2.09 19.16 12.54
C VAL A 34 -1.78 18.77 14.00
N ASN A 35 -1.43 19.73 14.87
CA ASN A 35 -0.66 19.46 16.08
C ASN A 35 -1.38 19.72 17.42
N GLU A 36 -2.71 19.85 17.45
CA GLU A 36 -3.46 20.02 18.70
C GLU A 36 -3.70 18.67 19.40
N GLY A 37 -2.65 18.12 20.02
CA GLY A 37 -2.81 17.13 21.12
C GLY A 37 -2.12 15.77 20.98
N ILE A 38 -1.54 15.40 19.82
CA ILE A 38 -0.88 14.10 19.62
C ILE A 38 0.63 14.31 19.37
N SER A 39 1.48 13.45 19.96
CA SER A 39 2.93 13.54 19.75
C SER A 39 3.30 13.24 18.29
N GLY A 40 4.11 14.10 17.66
CA GLY A 40 4.49 13.94 16.25
C GLY A 40 5.17 12.61 15.92
N ILE A 41 5.85 12.00 16.90
CA ILE A 41 6.50 10.68 16.78
C ILE A 41 5.46 9.56 16.63
N GLN A 42 4.35 9.63 17.37
CA GLN A 42 3.27 8.64 17.24
C GLN A 42 2.60 8.71 15.87
N ILE A 43 2.36 9.91 15.36
CA ILE A 43 1.80 10.12 14.01
C ILE A 43 2.74 9.56 12.95
N PHE A 44 4.04 9.78 13.10
CA PHE A 44 5.05 9.24 12.19
C PHE A 44 5.05 7.71 12.17
N LEU A 45 5.05 7.06 13.35
CA LEU A 45 5.03 5.60 13.43
C LEU A 45 3.75 5.01 12.84
N LEU A 46 2.59 5.63 13.08
CA LEU A 46 1.33 5.14 12.51
C LEU A 46 1.30 5.28 10.98
N TYR A 47 1.78 6.42 10.48
CA TYR A 47 1.92 6.66 9.05
C TYR A 47 2.90 5.66 8.42
N PHE A 48 4.01 5.36 9.08
CA PHE A 48 5.00 4.40 8.59
C PHE A 48 4.41 2.99 8.42
N ILE A 49 3.62 2.52 9.39
CA ILE A 49 2.94 1.21 9.31
C ILE A 49 1.94 1.17 8.15
N ALA A 50 1.12 2.21 8.04
CA ALA A 50 0.12 2.33 6.97
C ALA A 50 0.78 2.38 5.59
N MET A 51 1.86 3.16 5.45
CA MET A 51 2.65 3.26 4.23
C MET A 51 3.31 1.93 3.87
N PHE A 52 3.89 1.24 4.85
CA PHE A 52 4.50 -0.06 4.61
C PHE A 52 3.48 -1.07 4.05
N GLY A 53 2.30 -1.19 4.68
CA GLY A 53 1.25 -2.10 4.21
C GLY A 53 0.77 -1.77 2.79
N THR A 54 0.62 -0.47 2.49
CA THR A 54 0.20 0.03 1.18
C THR A 54 1.25 -0.28 0.10
N ILE A 55 2.52 0.07 0.35
CA ILE A 55 3.63 -0.21 -0.59
C ILE A 55 3.78 -1.71 -0.81
N TRP A 56 3.72 -2.50 0.26
CA TRP A 56 3.82 -3.95 0.22
C TRP A 56 2.76 -4.57 -0.70
N LEU A 57 1.49 -4.27 -0.45
CA LEU A 57 0.36 -4.80 -1.20
C LEU A 57 0.45 -4.42 -2.69
N TRP A 58 0.62 -3.13 -2.98
CA TRP A 58 0.59 -2.63 -4.35
C TRP A 58 1.81 -3.02 -5.16
N SER A 59 3.00 -3.07 -4.54
CA SER A 59 4.22 -3.52 -5.20
C SER A 59 4.06 -4.97 -5.67
N ILE A 60 3.57 -5.86 -4.82
CA ILE A 60 3.37 -7.27 -5.17
C ILE A 60 2.24 -7.43 -6.20
N CYS A 61 1.14 -6.70 -6.04
CA CYS A 61 0.01 -6.70 -6.98
C CYS A 61 0.45 -6.26 -8.39
N SER A 62 1.24 -5.18 -8.50
CA SER A 62 1.76 -4.68 -9.77
C SER A 62 2.61 -5.74 -10.50
N VAL A 63 3.48 -6.45 -9.77
CA VAL A 63 4.32 -7.52 -10.32
C VAL A 63 3.46 -8.69 -10.78
N ILE A 64 2.44 -9.09 -10.01
CA ILE A 64 1.54 -10.17 -10.41
C ILE A 64 0.77 -9.79 -11.68
N LEU A 65 0.18 -8.60 -11.76
CA LEU A 65 -0.58 -8.15 -12.93
C LEU A 65 0.28 -8.01 -14.18
N CYS A 66 1.44 -7.35 -14.07
CA CYS A 66 2.40 -7.24 -15.18
C CYS A 66 2.84 -8.62 -15.67
N THR A 67 3.01 -9.56 -14.75
CA THR A 67 3.44 -10.90 -15.09
C THR A 67 2.29 -11.78 -15.62
N LEU A 68 1.04 -11.61 -15.17
CA LEU A 68 -0.15 -12.32 -15.68
C LEU A 68 -0.53 -11.84 -17.09
N LEU A 69 -0.56 -10.53 -17.31
CA LEU A 69 -0.93 -9.92 -18.59
C LEU A 69 0.19 -10.01 -19.64
N ARG A 70 1.39 -10.46 -19.23
CA ARG A 70 2.59 -10.57 -20.08
C ARG A 70 2.95 -9.27 -20.81
N ASN A 71 2.45 -8.15 -20.32
CA ASN A 71 2.63 -6.82 -20.90
C ASN A 71 2.70 -5.80 -19.77
N MET A 72 3.81 -5.07 -19.71
CA MET A 72 4.06 -4.06 -18.69
C MET A 72 3.03 -2.93 -18.76
N TRP A 73 2.66 -2.49 -19.96
CA TRP A 73 1.69 -1.41 -20.18
C TRP A 73 0.27 -1.82 -19.77
N ALA A 74 -0.13 -3.04 -20.13
CA ALA A 74 -1.43 -3.59 -19.71
C ALA A 74 -1.48 -3.82 -18.19
N GLY A 75 -0.37 -4.26 -17.59
CA GLY A 75 -0.23 -4.39 -16.13
C GLY A 75 -0.41 -3.08 -15.40
N ILE A 76 0.26 -2.03 -15.86
CA ILE A 76 0.12 -0.67 -15.30
C ILE A 76 -1.31 -0.16 -15.47
N GLY A 77 -1.88 -0.25 -16.67
CA GLY A 77 -3.26 0.20 -16.93
C GLY A 77 -4.31 -0.55 -16.11
N CYS A 78 -4.14 -1.86 -15.94
CA CYS A 78 -5.01 -2.67 -15.09
C CYS A 78 -4.90 -2.27 -13.62
N LEU A 79 -3.68 -2.07 -13.12
CA LEU A 79 -3.45 -1.60 -11.76
C LEU A 79 -4.12 -0.24 -11.51
N PHE A 80 -3.96 0.71 -12.44
CA PHE A 80 -4.64 2.01 -12.36
C PHE A 80 -6.17 1.88 -12.35
N GLY A 81 -6.74 1.03 -13.22
CA GLY A 81 -8.18 0.78 -13.24
C GLY A 81 -8.69 0.18 -11.93
N ILE A 82 -7.92 -0.75 -11.34
CA ILE A 82 -8.21 -1.34 -10.03
C ILE A 82 -8.16 -0.28 -8.92
N VAL A 83 -7.10 0.53 -8.87
CA VAL A 83 -6.95 1.63 -7.89
C VAL A 83 -8.13 2.60 -7.98
N ILE A 84 -8.46 3.09 -9.19
CA ILE A 84 -9.54 4.05 -9.40
C ILE A 84 -10.90 3.43 -9.07
N GLY A 85 -11.14 2.18 -9.48
CA GLY A 85 -12.37 1.45 -9.15
C GLY A 85 -12.57 1.26 -7.66
N LEU A 86 -11.47 1.04 -6.92
CA LEU A 86 -11.51 0.86 -5.46
C LEU A 86 -11.67 2.19 -4.71
N ILE A 87 -11.15 3.30 -5.23
CA ILE A 87 -11.33 4.65 -4.65
C ILE A 87 -12.71 5.25 -5.02
N SER A 88 -13.37 4.72 -6.05
CA SER A 88 -14.70 5.17 -6.48
C SER A 88 -15.78 4.93 -5.41
N LYS A 89 -16.87 5.72 -5.47
CA LYS A 89 -18.06 5.53 -4.61
C LYS A 89 -18.64 4.11 -4.67
N ALA A 90 -18.49 3.45 -5.82
CA ALA A 90 -18.86 2.03 -5.97
C ALA A 90 -17.94 1.12 -5.14
N GLY A 91 -16.63 1.33 -5.17
CA GLY A 91 -15.65 0.60 -4.37
C GLY A 91 -15.88 0.74 -2.87
N SER A 92 -16.18 1.95 -2.40
CA SER A 92 -16.54 2.18 -0.99
C SER A 92 -17.83 1.47 -0.56
N SER A 93 -18.78 1.26 -1.48
CA SER A 93 -20.00 0.51 -1.19
C SER A 93 -19.79 -1.01 -1.20
N PHE A 94 -18.86 -1.52 -2.00
CA PHE A 94 -18.57 -2.96 -2.12
C PHE A 94 -17.61 -3.47 -1.05
N PHE A 95 -16.54 -2.72 -0.76
CA PHE A 95 -15.55 -3.08 0.26
C PHE A 95 -15.93 -2.55 1.64
N GLY A 96 -16.88 -1.61 1.73
CA GLY A 96 -17.35 -1.07 3.01
C GLY A 96 -16.18 -0.61 3.90
N ASN A 97 -16.31 -0.88 5.19
CA ASN A 97 -15.32 -0.54 6.23
C ASN A 97 -13.97 -1.28 6.11
N LEU A 98 -13.80 -2.17 5.11
CA LEU A 98 -12.51 -2.79 4.78
C LEU A 98 -11.67 -1.75 4.03
N GLY A 99 -11.11 -0.84 4.81
CA GLY A 99 -10.23 0.23 4.35
C GLY A 99 -8.88 -0.28 3.85
N LEU A 100 -8.85 -1.19 2.87
CA LEU A 100 -7.64 -1.55 2.13
C LEU A 100 -6.97 -0.30 1.50
N PHE A 101 -7.73 0.80 1.33
CA PHE A 101 -7.26 2.10 0.79
C PHE A 101 -7.56 3.33 1.65
N SER A 102 -8.26 3.18 2.78
CA SER A 102 -8.54 4.33 3.68
C SER A 102 -7.27 4.87 4.36
N PHE A 103 -6.13 4.17 4.19
CA PHE A 103 -4.83 4.58 4.69
C PHE A 103 -4.25 5.83 4.02
N SER A 104 -4.61 6.13 2.76
CA SER A 104 -4.09 7.32 2.06
C SER A 104 -4.66 8.63 2.61
N PHE A 105 -5.78 8.60 3.33
CA PHE A 105 -6.47 9.79 3.85
C PHE A 105 -6.63 9.72 5.37
N CYS A 106 -5.66 9.17 6.08
CA CYS A 106 -5.76 9.03 7.54
C CYS A 106 -5.88 10.41 8.21
N GLU A 107 -7.12 10.81 8.51
CA GLU A 107 -7.41 11.94 9.37
C GLU A 107 -6.92 11.63 10.79
N PRO A 108 -6.25 12.58 11.48
CA PRO A 108 -5.70 12.40 12.81
C PRO A 108 -6.68 11.84 13.85
N THR A 109 -7.98 12.10 13.65
CA THR A 109 -9.09 11.79 14.55
C THR A 109 -9.62 10.35 14.42
N GLN A 110 -9.25 9.63 13.36
CA GLN A 110 -9.67 8.23 13.10
C GLN A 110 -8.52 7.22 13.31
N LEU A 111 -7.35 7.70 13.78
CA LEU A 111 -6.22 6.86 14.18
C LEU A 111 -6.66 5.87 15.26
N MET A 112 -6.38 4.59 15.07
CA MET A 112 -6.75 3.48 15.97
C MET A 112 -8.24 3.12 16.03
N SER A 113 -9.07 3.57 15.08
CA SER A 113 -10.40 2.97 14.88
C SER A 113 -10.28 1.48 14.53
N GLU A 114 -11.26 0.66 14.93
CA GLU A 114 -11.28 -0.77 14.65
C GLU A 114 -11.11 -1.05 13.14
N SER A 115 -11.75 -0.24 12.30
CA SER A 115 -11.62 -0.29 10.83
C SER A 115 -10.20 -0.13 10.33
N TRP A 116 -9.40 0.74 10.95
CA TRP A 116 -8.01 0.98 10.57
C TRP A 116 -7.12 -0.23 10.90
N ILE A 117 -7.34 -0.87 12.05
CA ILE A 117 -6.60 -2.09 12.42
C ILE A 117 -6.97 -3.22 11.46
N TYR A 118 -8.26 -3.41 11.17
CA TYR A 118 -8.72 -4.43 10.24
C TYR A 118 -8.19 -4.19 8.82
N GLY A 119 -8.23 -2.96 8.31
CA GLY A 119 -7.70 -2.64 6.99
C GLY A 119 -6.20 -2.94 6.88
N THR A 120 -5.43 -2.65 7.94
CA THR A 120 -3.98 -2.85 7.96
C THR A 120 -3.70 -4.34 7.93
N LEU A 121 -4.35 -5.09 8.83
CA LEU A 121 -4.22 -6.53 8.90
C LEU A 121 -4.58 -7.21 7.57
N VAL A 122 -5.70 -6.82 6.96
CA VAL A 122 -6.15 -7.37 5.66
C VAL A 122 -5.15 -7.03 4.55
N SER A 123 -4.59 -5.82 4.51
CA SER A 123 -3.57 -5.45 3.51
C SER A 123 -2.30 -6.31 3.62
N PHE A 124 -1.86 -6.58 4.85
CA PHE A 124 -0.71 -7.45 5.12
C PHE A 124 -0.99 -8.92 4.75
N ILE A 125 -2.15 -9.44 5.15
CA ILE A 125 -2.56 -10.82 4.84
C ILE A 125 -2.73 -11.00 3.33
N ALA A 126 -3.38 -10.05 2.65
CA ALA A 126 -3.54 -10.06 1.20
C ALA A 126 -2.18 -9.99 0.50
N GLY A 127 -1.27 -9.13 0.97
CA GLY A 127 0.09 -9.04 0.45
C GLY A 127 0.87 -10.35 0.62
N LEU A 128 0.78 -11.02 1.78
CA LEU A 128 1.38 -12.32 2.03
C LEU A 128 0.82 -13.41 1.11
N PHE A 129 -0.51 -13.44 0.94
CA PHE A 129 -1.16 -14.36 0.02
C PHE A 129 -0.68 -14.15 -1.42
N LEU A 130 -0.65 -12.91 -1.88
CA LEU A 130 -0.12 -12.56 -3.20
C LEU A 130 1.35 -12.94 -3.35
N PHE A 131 2.17 -12.73 -2.32
CA PHE A 131 3.57 -13.15 -2.32
C PHE A 131 3.73 -14.67 -2.45
N ALA A 132 2.84 -15.45 -1.82
CA ALA A 132 2.82 -16.91 -1.95
C ALA A 132 2.32 -17.39 -3.33
N VAL A 133 1.44 -16.63 -3.98
CA VAL A 133 0.96 -16.89 -5.35
C VAL A 133 2.00 -16.50 -6.42
N LEU A 134 2.84 -15.51 -6.13
CA LEU A 134 3.92 -15.04 -7.01
C LEU A 134 4.83 -16.17 -7.53
N PRO A 135 5.36 -17.10 -6.72
CA PRO A 135 6.14 -18.23 -7.23
C PRO A 135 5.31 -19.20 -8.07
N MET A 136 4.02 -19.38 -7.79
CA MET A 136 3.15 -20.29 -8.55
C MET A 136 2.86 -19.73 -9.96
N THR A 137 2.60 -18.42 -10.07
CA THR A 137 2.41 -17.74 -11.36
C THR A 137 3.68 -17.70 -12.19
N LEU A 138 4.87 -17.77 -11.56
CA LEU A 138 6.15 -17.86 -12.24
C LEU A 138 6.53 -19.31 -12.60
N LYS A 139 6.17 -20.30 -11.77
CA LYS A 139 6.47 -21.72 -12.00
C LYS A 139 5.64 -22.29 -13.14
N LYS A 140 4.39 -21.86 -13.31
CA LYS A 140 3.52 -22.26 -14.43
C LYS A 140 4.00 -21.76 -15.81
N ARG A 141 5.14 -21.05 -15.84
CA ARG A 141 5.76 -20.45 -17.03
C ARG A 141 7.11 -21.07 -17.44
N GLY A 142 7.66 -21.97 -16.64
CA GLY A 142 8.81 -22.80 -17.03
C GLY A 142 8.33 -24.20 -17.37
#